data_AF-A0A3C0EJR3-F1
#
_entry.id   AF-A0A3C0EJR3-F1
#
_cell.length_a   1.000
_cell.length_b   1.000
_cell.length_c   1.000
_cell.angle_alpha   90.00
_cell.angle_beta   90.00
_cell.angle_gamma   90.00
#
_symmetry.space_group_name_H-M   'P 1'
#
loop_
_entity.id
_entity.type
_entity.pdbx_description
1 polymer ?
#
loop_
_entity_poly.entity_id
_entity_poly.type
_entity_poly.pdbx_seq_one_letter_code
_entity_poly.pdbx_strand_id
1 'polypeptide(L)'
;ADIVIWGYRGKPEQEMHHHKPHVLRAFADAGVNIWGGGCFKGADGPSCDLPLTAARLDNHEGWVQANIDYGMQGVITTGWSRYAHSRCQVEPLDACLLELAMTALCLYHGKQVHEADGWTLLAECSEAKRCETLRNHLTQLSEARNLFWERSRQMVEHLAAGQVEPHLNDPGFVAFLMDHLHPWAQKVSILSGELPRLLDSLVISTQAKSYARTWDQSVQNQLDMLQQQIQTQFINRKEPPHDV
;
A
#
# COMPACT_ATOMS: atom_id res chain seq x y z
N ALA A 1 -25.42 20.24 -14.58
CA ALA A 1 -24.67 19.00 -14.37
C ALA A 1 -23.61 19.31 -13.35
N ASP A 2 -23.46 18.46 -12.35
CA ASP A 2 -22.53 18.68 -11.25
C ASP A 2 -21.16 18.11 -11.60
N ILE A 3 -20.09 18.68 -11.04
CA ILE A 3 -18.73 18.18 -11.21
C ILE A 3 -18.16 17.71 -9.88
N VAL A 4 -17.33 16.67 -9.92
CA VAL A 4 -16.57 16.22 -8.76
C VAL A 4 -15.10 16.57 -8.98
N ILE A 5 -14.53 17.35 -8.07
CA ILE A 5 -13.08 17.60 -8.04
C ILE A 5 -12.51 16.68 -6.97
N TRP A 6 -11.51 15.89 -7.35
CA TRP A 6 -10.98 14.83 -6.49
C TRP A 6 -9.48 14.94 -6.25
N GLY A 7 -9.07 14.44 -5.10
CA GLY A 7 -7.71 14.56 -4.58
C GLY A 7 -7.56 13.71 -3.34
N TYR A 8 -6.57 12.83 -3.34
CA TYR A 8 -6.41 11.79 -2.32
C TYR A 8 -5.23 12.03 -1.37
N ARG A 9 -4.54 13.15 -1.51
CA ARG A 9 -3.37 13.51 -0.70
C ARG A 9 -3.44 14.98 -0.35
N GLY A 10 -2.92 15.26 0.84
CA GLY A 10 -2.91 16.57 1.48
C GLY A 10 -4.25 17.27 1.48
N LYS A 11 -4.18 18.56 1.77
CA LYS A 11 -5.37 19.41 1.79
C LYS A 11 -5.59 20.08 0.44
N PRO A 12 -6.81 20.06 -0.13
CA PRO A 12 -7.07 20.57 -1.47
C PRO A 12 -6.72 22.05 -1.64
N GLU A 13 -6.79 22.83 -0.57
CA GLU A 13 -6.46 24.23 -0.54
C GLU A 13 -4.95 24.52 -0.51
N GLN A 14 -4.12 23.52 -0.20
CA GLN A 14 -2.67 23.66 0.03
C GLN A 14 -1.82 22.95 -1.02
N GLU A 15 -2.35 21.92 -1.68
CA GLU A 15 -1.58 21.13 -2.64
C GLU A 15 -1.65 21.65 -4.09
N MET A 16 -0.48 21.73 -4.74
CA MET A 16 -0.34 22.12 -6.15
C MET A 16 -0.54 20.95 -7.14
N HIS A 17 -1.26 19.92 -6.73
CA HIS A 17 -1.54 18.74 -7.56
C HIS A 17 -2.82 18.92 -8.39
N HIS A 18 -3.61 17.87 -8.60
CA HIS A 18 -4.73 17.86 -9.57
C HIS A 18 -5.97 18.70 -9.17
N HIS A 19 -6.00 19.28 -7.97
CA HIS A 19 -7.16 19.94 -7.36
C HIS A 19 -6.84 21.38 -6.91
N LYS A 20 -6.24 22.17 -7.80
CA LYS A 20 -5.67 23.49 -7.44
C LYS A 20 -6.74 24.48 -6.94
N PRO A 21 -6.44 25.31 -5.93
CA PRO A 21 -7.38 26.31 -5.39
C PRO A 21 -8.00 27.25 -6.44
N HIS A 22 -7.22 27.67 -7.44
CA HIS A 22 -7.74 28.53 -8.51
C HIS A 22 -8.74 27.83 -9.43
N VAL A 23 -8.66 26.50 -9.58
CA VAL A 23 -9.63 25.72 -10.36
C VAL A 23 -10.94 25.61 -9.59
N LEU A 24 -10.87 25.32 -8.29
CA LEU A 24 -12.01 25.31 -7.39
C LEU A 24 -12.75 26.65 -7.41
N ARG A 25 -11.99 27.75 -7.28
CA ARG A 25 -12.53 29.10 -7.35
C ARG A 25 -13.15 29.42 -8.72
N ALA A 26 -12.48 29.07 -9.82
CA ALA A 26 -13.00 29.35 -11.16
C ALA A 26 -14.35 28.66 -11.43
N PHE A 27 -14.53 27.42 -10.97
CA PHE A 27 -15.82 26.73 -11.10
C PHE A 27 -16.89 27.33 -10.17
N ALA A 28 -16.51 27.71 -8.95
CA ALA A 28 -17.43 28.33 -8.00
C ALA A 28 -17.92 29.71 -8.50
N ASP A 29 -17.01 30.56 -8.97
CA ASP A 29 -17.31 31.88 -9.54
C ASP A 29 -18.18 31.79 -10.80
N ALA A 30 -18.04 30.69 -11.56
CA ALA A 30 -18.88 30.39 -12.72
C ALA A 30 -20.28 29.83 -12.35
N GLY A 31 -20.59 29.66 -11.07
CA GLY A 31 -21.87 29.11 -10.60
C GLY A 31 -22.05 27.62 -10.88
N VAL A 32 -20.96 26.87 -11.07
CA VAL A 32 -21.01 25.42 -11.27
C VAL A 32 -21.21 24.73 -9.92
N ASN A 33 -22.11 23.75 -9.87
CA ASN A 33 -22.26 22.88 -8.71
C ASN A 33 -21.04 21.95 -8.57
N ILE A 34 -20.28 22.11 -7.50
CA ILE A 34 -19.06 21.33 -7.22
C ILE A 34 -19.33 20.36 -6.08
N TRP A 35 -18.74 19.16 -6.19
CA TRP A 35 -18.58 18.20 -5.12
C TRP A 35 -17.08 17.94 -4.85
N GLY A 36 -16.71 17.78 -3.60
CA GLY A 36 -15.38 17.34 -3.20
C GLY A 36 -15.23 15.82 -3.25
N GLY A 37 -14.04 15.31 -3.57
CA GLY A 37 -13.79 13.87 -3.77
C GLY A 37 -12.53 13.38 -3.08
N GLY A 38 -12.66 12.84 -1.87
CA GLY A 38 -11.59 12.20 -1.12
C GLY A 38 -11.54 10.67 -1.33
N CYS A 39 -10.66 10.01 -0.58
CA CYS A 39 -10.68 8.56 -0.43
C CYS A 39 -10.39 8.13 1.01
N PHE A 40 -10.96 7.00 1.43
CA PHE A 40 -10.61 6.36 2.69
C PHE A 40 -9.61 5.21 2.50
N LYS A 41 -9.55 4.63 1.29
CA LYS A 41 -8.59 3.58 0.91
C LYS A 41 -8.25 3.57 -0.59
N GLY A 42 -7.12 2.96 -0.93
CA GLY A 42 -6.70 2.51 -2.25
C GLY A 42 -5.93 3.54 -3.08
N ALA A 43 -5.39 4.58 -2.45
CA ALA A 43 -4.69 5.69 -3.11
C ALA A 43 -3.28 5.97 -2.57
N ASP A 44 -2.75 5.10 -1.70
CA ASP A 44 -1.40 5.28 -1.12
C ASP A 44 -0.30 4.63 -1.95
N GLY A 45 -0.64 3.65 -2.78
CA GLY A 45 0.29 3.08 -3.73
C GLY A 45 -0.22 1.79 -4.35
N PRO A 46 0.43 1.30 -5.41
CA PRO A 46 -0.01 0.12 -6.15
C PRO A 46 0.24 -1.20 -5.42
N SER A 47 0.92 -1.16 -4.28
CA SER A 47 1.27 -2.32 -3.45
C SER A 47 0.99 -2.11 -1.97
N CYS A 48 0.21 -1.09 -1.61
CA CYS A 48 -0.13 -0.82 -0.21
C CYS A 48 -1.08 -1.87 0.35
N ASP A 49 -0.77 -2.34 1.56
CA ASP A 49 -1.60 -3.31 2.28
C ASP A 49 -2.61 -2.60 3.21
N LEU A 50 -2.28 -1.40 3.68
CA LEU A 50 -3.09 -0.54 4.53
C LEU A 50 -3.00 0.94 4.08
N PRO A 51 -4.05 1.74 4.33
CA PRO A 51 -3.99 3.18 4.12
C PRO A 51 -3.00 3.87 5.05
N LEU A 52 -2.46 5.01 4.63
CA LEU A 52 -1.72 5.93 5.50
C LEU A 52 -2.69 6.79 6.32
N THR A 53 -3.05 6.32 7.52
CA THR A 53 -4.09 6.91 8.37
C THR A 53 -3.95 8.43 8.56
N ALA A 54 -2.76 8.92 8.90
CA ALA A 54 -2.54 10.36 9.10
C ALA A 54 -2.79 11.18 7.83
N ALA A 55 -2.39 10.68 6.66
CA ALA A 55 -2.63 11.33 5.38
C ALA A 55 -4.11 11.33 4.99
N ARG A 56 -4.87 10.30 5.40
CA ARG A 56 -6.32 10.23 5.19
C ARG A 56 -7.05 11.27 6.03
N LEU A 57 -6.71 11.38 7.32
CA LEU A 57 -7.28 12.39 8.21
C LEU A 57 -7.03 13.81 7.71
N ASP A 58 -5.79 14.10 7.30
CA ASP A 58 -5.42 15.40 6.75
C ASP A 58 -6.23 15.74 5.49
N ASN A 59 -6.39 14.76 4.59
CA ASN A 59 -7.17 14.93 3.36
C ASN A 59 -8.67 15.11 3.62
N HIS A 60 -9.27 14.37 4.56
CA HIS A 60 -10.69 14.52 4.90
C HIS A 60 -10.97 15.88 5.51
N GLU A 61 -10.12 16.34 6.41
CA GLU A 61 -10.22 17.69 6.98
C GLU A 61 -10.13 18.77 5.89
N GLY A 62 -9.18 18.64 4.96
CA GLY A 62 -9.04 19.58 3.85
C GLY A 62 -10.30 19.61 2.96
N TRP A 63 -10.90 18.46 2.66
CA TRP A 63 -12.15 18.43 1.87
C TRP A 63 -13.35 19.02 2.62
N VAL A 64 -13.44 18.82 3.93
CA VAL A 64 -14.45 19.46 4.77
C VAL A 64 -14.29 20.98 4.73
N GLN A 65 -13.06 21.48 4.85
CA GLN A 65 -12.79 22.92 4.76
C GLN A 65 -13.11 23.47 3.37
N ALA A 66 -12.70 22.78 2.31
CA ALA A 66 -12.99 23.18 0.93
C ALA A 66 -14.51 23.23 0.65
N ASN A 67 -15.30 22.33 1.24
CA ASN A 67 -16.76 22.37 1.12
C ASN A 67 -17.34 23.70 1.63
N ILE A 68 -16.81 24.20 2.76
CA ILE A 68 -17.20 25.49 3.35
C ILE A 68 -16.72 26.65 2.48
N ASP A 69 -15.44 26.66 2.12
CA ASP A 69 -14.79 27.78 1.44
C ASP A 69 -15.33 28.05 0.03
N TYR A 70 -15.78 26.99 -0.66
CA TYR A 70 -16.26 27.07 -2.04
C TYR A 70 -17.77 26.82 -2.18
N GLY A 71 -18.50 26.68 -1.08
CA GLY A 71 -19.95 26.42 -1.11
C GLY A 71 -20.32 25.17 -1.92
N MET A 72 -19.57 24.07 -1.72
CA MET A 72 -19.81 22.84 -2.46
C MET A 72 -21.15 22.20 -2.05
N GLN A 73 -21.64 21.29 -2.89
CA GLN A 73 -22.86 20.52 -2.63
C GLN A 73 -22.63 19.42 -1.58
N GLY A 74 -21.38 19.03 -1.38
CA GLY A 74 -20.96 18.02 -0.42
C GLY A 74 -19.61 17.40 -0.77
N VAL A 75 -19.20 16.43 0.05
CA VAL A 75 -17.97 15.67 -0.14
C VAL A 75 -18.33 14.19 -0.27
N ILE A 76 -17.84 13.55 -1.32
CA ILE A 76 -17.86 12.10 -1.48
C ILE A 76 -16.50 11.51 -1.10
N THR A 77 -16.52 10.27 -0.63
CA THR A 77 -15.29 9.50 -0.40
C THR A 77 -15.31 8.22 -1.23
N THR A 78 -14.13 7.84 -1.71
CA THR A 78 -13.92 6.65 -2.54
C THR A 78 -13.12 5.58 -1.81
N GLY A 79 -13.38 4.32 -2.15
CA GLY A 79 -12.63 3.17 -1.66
C GLY A 79 -12.08 2.35 -2.82
N TRP A 80 -10.93 2.79 -3.36
CA TRP A 80 -10.35 2.15 -4.54
C TRP A 80 -9.88 0.74 -4.22
N SER A 81 -10.15 -0.18 -5.14
CA SER A 81 -9.82 -1.60 -4.99
C SER A 81 -8.47 -1.95 -5.63
N ARG A 82 -8.08 -1.19 -6.67
CA ARG A 82 -6.85 -1.38 -7.44
C ARG A 82 -6.37 -0.05 -8.02
N TYR A 83 -5.06 0.10 -8.17
CA TYR A 83 -4.46 1.24 -8.87
C TYR A 83 -4.67 1.21 -10.39
N ALA A 84 -4.81 0.01 -10.96
CA ALA A 84 -5.12 -0.20 -12.36
C ALA A 84 -5.86 -1.53 -12.53
N HIS A 85 -6.63 -1.68 -13.61
CA HIS A 85 -7.42 -2.88 -13.87
C HIS A 85 -6.59 -4.18 -13.87
N SER A 86 -5.32 -4.11 -14.29
CA SER A 86 -4.38 -5.23 -14.38
C SER A 86 -3.59 -5.52 -13.09
N ARG A 87 -3.68 -4.65 -12.08
CA ARG A 87 -2.93 -4.78 -10.82
C ARG A 87 -3.66 -5.65 -9.81
N CYS A 88 -2.96 -6.16 -8.81
CA CYS A 88 -3.60 -6.83 -7.68
C CYS A 88 -4.52 -5.88 -6.90
N GLN A 89 -5.42 -6.48 -6.11
CA GLN A 89 -6.20 -5.75 -5.12
C GLN A 89 -5.25 -5.16 -4.06
N VAL A 90 -5.63 -4.01 -3.51
CA VAL A 90 -4.93 -3.34 -2.41
C VAL A 90 -5.91 -3.06 -1.28
N GLU A 91 -5.39 -2.96 -0.06
CA GLU A 91 -6.11 -2.44 1.10
C GLU A 91 -7.51 -3.10 1.28
N PRO A 92 -7.57 -4.38 1.71
CA PRO A 92 -8.83 -5.08 1.94
C PRO A 92 -9.80 -4.26 2.80
N LEU A 93 -11.07 -4.19 2.40
CA LEU A 93 -12.06 -3.27 2.99
C LEU A 93 -12.16 -3.43 4.52
N ASP A 94 -12.22 -4.66 5.01
CA ASP A 94 -12.35 -4.96 6.44
C ASP A 94 -11.14 -4.51 7.28
N ALA A 95 -9.95 -4.41 6.68
CA ALA A 95 -8.79 -3.82 7.33
C ALA A 95 -8.80 -2.28 7.31
N CYS A 96 -9.62 -1.68 6.46
CA CYS A 96 -9.74 -0.23 6.26
C CYS A 96 -11.01 0.35 6.90
N LEU A 97 -11.72 -0.43 7.72
CA LEU A 97 -12.93 0.05 8.40
C LEU A 97 -12.63 1.19 9.35
N LEU A 98 -11.42 1.25 9.92
CA LEU A 98 -10.98 2.36 10.74
C LEU A 98 -10.98 3.67 9.93
N GLU A 99 -10.35 3.68 8.77
CA GLU A 99 -10.35 4.85 7.88
C GLU A 99 -11.74 5.19 7.38
N LEU A 100 -12.58 4.19 7.08
CA LEU A 100 -13.98 4.43 6.71
C LEU A 100 -14.76 5.10 7.85
N ALA A 101 -14.61 4.61 9.08
CA ALA A 101 -15.25 5.16 10.28
C ALA A 101 -14.80 6.60 10.55
N MET A 102 -13.49 6.86 10.53
CA MET A 102 -12.94 8.22 10.68
C MET A 102 -13.44 9.15 9.57
N THR A 103 -13.48 8.68 8.33
CA THR A 103 -14.03 9.47 7.21
C THR A 103 -15.49 9.83 7.48
N ALA A 104 -16.31 8.84 7.85
CA ALA A 104 -17.72 9.04 8.10
C ALA A 104 -17.96 10.05 9.23
N LEU A 105 -17.22 9.95 10.33
CA LEU A 105 -17.30 10.87 11.46
C LEU A 105 -16.84 12.28 11.07
N CYS A 106 -15.73 12.40 10.33
CA CYS A 106 -15.22 13.69 9.87
C CYS A 106 -16.22 14.43 8.98
N LEU A 107 -16.81 13.71 8.01
CA LEU A 107 -17.82 14.26 7.11
C LEU A 107 -19.13 14.57 7.83
N TYR A 108 -19.55 13.72 8.79
CA TYR A 108 -20.78 13.92 9.56
C TYR A 108 -20.70 15.12 10.50
N HIS A 109 -19.58 15.28 11.20
CA HIS A 109 -19.39 16.38 12.14
C HIS A 109 -18.86 17.67 11.51
N GLY A 110 -18.35 17.61 10.28
CA GLY A 110 -17.73 18.75 9.61
C GLY A 110 -16.50 19.28 10.33
N LYS A 111 -15.73 18.40 10.99
CA LYS A 111 -14.50 18.76 11.73
C LYS A 111 -13.50 17.61 11.77
N GLN A 112 -12.29 17.92 12.18
CA GLN A 112 -11.25 16.92 12.43
C GLN A 112 -11.71 15.88 13.48
N VAL A 113 -11.29 14.64 13.26
CA VAL A 113 -11.51 13.50 14.17
C VAL A 113 -10.18 12.85 14.53
N HIS A 114 -10.18 12.08 15.61
CA HIS A 114 -9.04 11.30 16.03
C HIS A 114 -9.28 9.82 15.77
N GLU A 115 -8.19 9.04 15.71
CA GLU A 115 -8.27 7.59 15.51
C GLU A 115 -9.13 6.89 16.58
N ALA A 116 -9.08 7.37 17.83
CA ALA A 116 -9.89 6.87 18.93
C ALA A 116 -11.41 6.96 18.66
N ASP A 117 -11.85 7.99 17.94
CA ASP A 117 -13.26 8.16 17.57
C ASP A 117 -13.69 7.06 16.59
N GLY A 118 -12.81 6.76 15.61
CA GLY A 118 -13.02 5.67 14.65
C GLY A 118 -13.11 4.31 15.35
N TRP A 119 -12.20 4.01 16.28
CA TRP A 119 -12.25 2.78 17.07
C TRP A 119 -13.49 2.67 17.94
N THR A 120 -13.95 3.78 18.53
CA THR A 120 -15.18 3.83 19.31
C THR A 120 -16.40 3.46 18.45
N LEU A 121 -16.53 4.07 17.27
CA LEU A 121 -17.61 3.74 16.33
C LEU A 121 -17.55 2.28 15.88
N LEU A 122 -16.37 1.74 15.60
CA LEU A 122 -16.23 0.32 15.25
C LEU A 122 -16.61 -0.61 16.41
N ALA A 123 -16.34 -0.22 17.65
CA ALA A 123 -16.75 -1.01 18.82
C ALA A 123 -18.28 -1.04 18.94
N GLU A 124 -18.95 0.09 18.74
CA GLU A 124 -20.42 0.19 18.72
C GLU A 124 -21.03 -0.67 17.60
N CYS A 125 -20.36 -0.76 16.44
CA CYS A 125 -20.78 -1.61 15.33
C CYS A 125 -20.40 -3.10 15.48
N SER A 126 -19.74 -3.50 16.58
CA SER A 126 -19.18 -4.86 16.75
C SER A 126 -18.15 -5.26 15.67
N GLU A 127 -17.44 -4.28 15.12
CA GLU A 127 -16.47 -4.44 14.02
C GLU A 127 -15.01 -4.24 14.43
N ALA A 128 -14.78 -3.65 15.62
CA ALA A 128 -13.44 -3.32 16.10
C ALA A 128 -12.49 -4.53 16.09
N LYS A 129 -12.95 -5.69 16.58
CA LYS A 129 -12.08 -6.87 16.70
C LYS A 129 -11.65 -7.42 15.33
N ARG A 130 -12.58 -7.45 14.37
CA ARG A 130 -12.30 -7.92 13.01
C ARG A 130 -11.30 -6.99 12.33
N CYS A 131 -11.56 -5.68 12.39
CA CYS A 131 -10.68 -4.68 11.81
C CYS A 131 -9.27 -4.73 12.42
N GLU A 132 -9.16 -4.73 13.75
CA GLU A 132 -7.87 -4.83 14.45
C GLU A 132 -7.08 -6.08 14.04
N THR A 133 -7.74 -7.23 14.00
CA THR A 133 -7.11 -8.51 13.64
C THR A 133 -6.53 -8.46 12.22
N LEU A 134 -7.32 -8.00 11.25
CA LEU A 134 -6.88 -7.90 9.86
C LEU A 134 -5.80 -6.84 9.67
N ARG A 135 -5.92 -5.68 10.34
CA ARG A 135 -4.89 -4.63 10.31
C ARG A 135 -3.56 -5.12 10.83
N ASN A 136 -3.55 -5.73 12.02
CA ASN A 136 -2.32 -6.26 12.61
C ASN A 136 -1.65 -7.31 11.72
N HIS A 137 -2.45 -8.14 11.04
CA HIS A 137 -1.95 -9.12 10.09
C HIS A 137 -1.31 -8.47 8.86
N LEU A 138 -2.00 -7.50 8.26
CA LEU A 138 -1.52 -6.79 7.07
C LEU A 138 -0.32 -5.89 7.37
N THR A 139 -0.23 -5.28 8.56
CA THR A 139 0.97 -4.56 9.01
C THR A 139 2.18 -5.50 9.02
N GLN A 140 2.06 -6.66 9.65
CA GLN A 140 3.15 -7.65 9.70
C GLN A 140 3.54 -8.16 8.31
N LEU A 141 2.54 -8.37 7.43
CA LEU A 141 2.80 -8.78 6.05
C LEU A 141 3.53 -7.68 5.29
N SER A 142 3.08 -6.43 5.41
CA SER A 142 3.71 -5.29 4.76
C SER A 142 5.15 -5.11 5.20
N GLU A 143 5.42 -5.15 6.50
CA GLU A 143 6.76 -5.10 7.08
C GLU A 143 7.65 -6.23 6.57
N ALA A 144 7.16 -7.47 6.59
CA ALA A 144 7.92 -8.63 6.11
C ALA A 144 8.28 -8.50 4.62
N ARG A 145 7.34 -8.03 3.79
CA ARG A 145 7.61 -7.79 2.37
C ARG A 145 8.59 -6.65 2.15
N ASN A 146 8.45 -5.53 2.88
CA ASN A 146 9.36 -4.39 2.75
C ASN A 146 10.79 -4.78 3.11
N LEU A 147 10.97 -5.54 4.20
CA LEU A 147 12.28 -6.05 4.61
C LEU A 147 12.83 -7.05 3.61
N PHE A 148 12.01 -7.96 3.07
CA PHE A 148 12.43 -8.86 2.00
C PHE A 148 12.93 -8.09 0.77
N TRP A 149 12.21 -7.08 0.30
CA TRP A 149 12.59 -6.29 -0.87
C TRP A 149 13.83 -5.43 -0.62
N GLU A 150 13.98 -4.88 0.59
CA GLU A 150 15.17 -4.15 0.99
C GLU A 150 16.41 -5.04 0.93
N ARG A 151 16.35 -6.26 1.49
CA ARG A 151 17.45 -7.23 1.45
C ARG A 151 17.70 -7.75 0.04
N SER A 152 16.64 -7.97 -0.74
CA SER A 152 16.76 -8.34 -2.16
C SER A 152 17.53 -7.30 -2.94
N ARG A 153 17.24 -6.00 -2.71
CA ARG A 153 17.97 -4.90 -3.35
C ARG A 153 19.45 -4.92 -2.97
N GLN A 154 19.78 -5.09 -1.70
CA GLN A 154 21.18 -5.20 -1.24
C GLN A 154 21.90 -6.36 -1.94
N MET A 155 21.24 -7.51 -2.09
CA MET A 155 21.78 -8.65 -2.85
C MET A 155 22.03 -8.30 -4.32
N VAL A 156 21.05 -7.70 -5.00
CA VAL A 156 21.18 -7.31 -6.41
C VAL A 156 22.33 -6.31 -6.59
N GLU A 157 22.42 -5.29 -5.72
CA GLU A 157 23.49 -4.29 -5.74
C GLU A 157 24.87 -4.95 -5.57
N HIS A 158 25.02 -5.90 -4.65
CA HIS A 158 26.28 -6.64 -4.46
C HIS A 158 26.63 -7.52 -5.67
N LEU A 159 25.67 -8.29 -6.21
CA LEU A 159 25.91 -9.14 -7.38
C LEU A 159 26.29 -8.29 -8.60
N ALA A 160 25.64 -7.14 -8.81
CA ALA A 160 25.99 -6.19 -9.86
C ALA A 160 27.40 -5.64 -9.68
N ALA A 161 27.81 -5.28 -8.46
CA ALA A 161 29.18 -4.85 -8.19
C ALA A 161 30.20 -5.94 -8.57
N GLY A 162 29.95 -7.21 -8.24
CA GLY A 162 30.80 -8.33 -8.64
C GLY A 162 30.81 -8.65 -10.14
N GLN A 163 29.86 -8.13 -10.92
CA GLN A 163 29.89 -8.22 -12.39
C GLN A 163 30.78 -7.14 -13.01
N VAL A 164 30.74 -5.92 -12.45
CA VAL A 164 31.58 -4.80 -12.89
C VAL A 164 33.03 -4.97 -12.43
N GLU A 165 33.21 -5.38 -11.18
CA GLU A 165 34.51 -5.56 -10.52
C GLU A 165 34.61 -6.98 -9.95
N PRO A 166 35.10 -7.97 -10.74
CA PRO A 166 35.06 -9.38 -10.35
C PRO A 166 35.77 -9.75 -9.05
N HIS A 167 36.71 -8.94 -8.58
CA HIS A 167 37.40 -9.14 -7.31
C HIS A 167 36.54 -8.81 -6.07
N LEU A 168 35.41 -8.11 -6.25
CA LEU A 168 34.41 -7.85 -5.22
C LEU A 168 33.42 -9.01 -5.02
N ASN A 169 33.55 -10.09 -5.81
CA ASN A 169 32.75 -11.30 -5.63
C ASN A 169 33.10 -11.97 -4.29
N ASP A 170 32.18 -11.92 -3.34
CA ASP A 170 32.36 -12.50 -2.01
C ASP A 170 31.24 -13.53 -1.73
N PRO A 171 31.51 -14.84 -1.91
CA PRO A 171 30.55 -15.89 -1.59
C PRO A 171 30.09 -15.88 -0.13
N GLY A 172 30.95 -15.45 0.80
CA GLY A 172 30.64 -15.36 2.23
C GLY A 172 29.63 -14.26 2.49
N PHE A 173 29.81 -13.09 1.87
CA PHE A 173 28.84 -12.00 1.97
C PHE A 173 27.51 -12.34 1.28
N VAL A 174 27.54 -13.04 0.14
CA VAL A 174 26.32 -13.57 -0.50
C VAL A 174 25.58 -14.53 0.43
N ALA A 175 26.29 -15.48 1.06
CA ALA A 175 25.66 -16.39 2.02
C ALA A 175 25.04 -15.63 3.20
N PHE A 176 25.76 -14.65 3.76
CA PHE A 176 25.26 -13.77 4.81
C PHE A 176 23.96 -13.06 4.39
N LEU A 177 23.92 -12.46 3.20
CA LEU A 177 22.72 -11.77 2.71
C LEU A 177 21.56 -12.74 2.48
N MET A 178 21.80 -13.96 1.97
CA MET A 178 20.77 -14.99 1.82
C MET A 178 20.19 -15.43 3.17
N ASP A 179 21.04 -15.60 4.20
CA ASP A 179 20.60 -15.95 5.55
C ASP A 179 19.71 -14.87 6.18
N HIS A 180 19.90 -13.60 5.79
CA HIS A 180 19.06 -12.48 6.22
C HIS A 180 17.83 -12.28 5.34
N LEU A 181 17.80 -12.85 4.14
CA LEU A 181 16.69 -12.73 3.18
C LEU A 181 15.63 -13.83 3.38
N HIS A 182 16.05 -15.09 3.54
CA HIS A 182 15.14 -16.23 3.65
C HIS A 182 14.11 -16.13 4.79
N PRO A 183 14.46 -15.66 6.02
CA PRO A 183 13.48 -15.54 7.10
C PRO A 183 12.31 -14.63 6.74
N TRP A 184 12.57 -13.54 6.00
CA TRP A 184 11.51 -12.63 5.56
C TRP A 184 10.63 -13.27 4.49
N ALA A 185 11.22 -14.00 3.54
CA ALA A 185 10.45 -14.73 2.54
C ALA A 185 9.53 -15.77 3.20
N GLN A 186 10.06 -16.55 4.15
CA GLN A 186 9.26 -17.51 4.90
C GLN A 186 8.13 -16.83 5.69
N LYS A 187 8.42 -15.69 6.34
CA LYS A 187 7.41 -14.91 7.05
C LYS A 187 6.30 -14.42 6.11
N VAL A 188 6.64 -13.98 4.89
CA VAL A 188 5.65 -13.62 3.87
C VAL A 188 4.80 -14.81 3.47
N SER A 189 5.38 -16.00 3.26
CA SER A 189 4.62 -17.21 2.93
C SER A 189 3.64 -17.61 4.03
N ILE A 190 4.07 -17.56 5.30
CA ILE A 190 3.22 -17.86 6.46
C ILE A 190 2.05 -16.88 6.53
N LEU A 191 2.33 -15.57 6.54
CA LEU A 191 1.30 -14.54 6.65
C LEU A 191 0.35 -14.55 5.44
N SER A 192 0.87 -14.76 4.23
CA SER A 192 0.06 -14.93 3.03
C SER A 192 -0.84 -16.17 3.14
N GLY A 193 -0.33 -17.28 3.67
CA GLY A 193 -1.10 -18.52 3.87
C GLY A 193 -2.28 -18.38 4.84
N GLU A 194 -2.17 -17.48 5.82
CA GLU A 194 -3.21 -17.24 6.83
C GLU A 194 -4.32 -16.28 6.35
N LEU A 195 -4.01 -15.38 5.40
CA LEU A 195 -4.94 -14.36 4.89
C LEU A 195 -6.31 -14.92 4.43
N PRO A 196 -6.39 -16.04 3.68
CA PRO A 196 -7.67 -16.58 3.24
C PRO A 196 -8.63 -16.93 4.38
N ARG A 197 -8.11 -17.34 5.54
CA ARG A 197 -8.91 -17.64 6.73
C ARG A 197 -9.42 -16.36 7.39
N LEU A 198 -8.60 -15.31 7.40
CA LEU A 198 -8.97 -14.02 7.99
C LEU A 198 -9.99 -13.25 7.11
N LEU A 199 -9.99 -13.53 5.82
CA LEU A 199 -10.92 -12.98 4.84
C LEU A 199 -12.12 -13.90 4.55
N ASP A 200 -12.21 -15.03 5.25
CA ASP A 200 -13.31 -15.98 5.09
C ASP A 200 -14.65 -15.30 5.40
N SER A 201 -15.70 -15.68 4.67
CA SER A 201 -17.03 -15.03 4.68
C SER A 201 -17.11 -13.56 4.25
N LEU A 202 -15.99 -12.84 4.14
CA LEU A 202 -15.96 -11.42 3.73
C LEU A 202 -15.86 -11.26 2.21
N VAL A 203 -15.13 -12.17 1.57
CA VAL A 203 -14.96 -12.21 0.11
C VAL A 203 -15.05 -13.64 -0.40
N ILE A 204 -15.20 -13.78 -1.72
CA ILE A 204 -15.19 -15.10 -2.35
C ILE A 204 -13.83 -15.75 -2.08
N SER A 205 -13.83 -17.00 -1.59
CA SER A 205 -12.60 -17.73 -1.21
C SER A 205 -11.51 -17.72 -2.29
N THR A 206 -11.89 -17.82 -3.56
CA THR A 206 -10.96 -17.74 -4.69
C THR A 206 -10.28 -16.38 -4.82
N GLN A 207 -10.97 -15.28 -4.50
CA GLN A 207 -10.41 -13.93 -4.48
C GLN A 207 -9.45 -13.74 -3.30
N ALA A 208 -9.82 -14.22 -2.11
CA ALA A 208 -8.93 -14.18 -0.94
C ALA A 208 -7.63 -14.94 -1.20
N LYS A 209 -7.73 -16.15 -1.75
CA LYS A 209 -6.57 -16.97 -2.15
C LYS A 209 -5.72 -16.29 -3.22
N SER A 210 -6.35 -15.67 -4.22
CA SER A 210 -5.62 -14.98 -5.29
C SER A 210 -4.88 -13.74 -4.79
N TYR A 211 -5.52 -12.97 -3.90
CA TYR A 211 -4.88 -11.84 -3.23
C TYR A 211 -3.65 -12.28 -2.44
N ALA A 212 -3.84 -13.25 -1.53
CA ALA A 212 -2.76 -13.82 -0.72
C ALA A 212 -1.60 -14.37 -1.58
N ARG A 213 -1.92 -15.17 -2.60
CA ARG A 213 -0.92 -15.81 -3.47
C ARG A 213 -0.09 -14.81 -4.26
N THR A 214 -0.64 -13.64 -4.60
CA THR A 214 0.11 -12.62 -5.36
C THR A 214 1.37 -12.20 -4.60
N TRP A 215 1.24 -12.01 -3.29
CA TRP A 215 2.34 -11.54 -2.45
C TRP A 215 3.42 -12.60 -2.27
N ASP A 216 3.02 -13.80 -1.88
CA ASP A 216 3.94 -14.94 -1.75
C ASP A 216 4.66 -15.24 -3.07
N GLN A 217 3.92 -15.35 -4.18
CA GLN A 217 4.51 -15.67 -5.49
C GLN A 217 5.52 -14.61 -5.93
N SER A 218 5.27 -13.32 -5.66
CA SER A 218 6.22 -12.25 -6.02
C SER A 218 7.57 -12.40 -5.30
N VAL A 219 7.53 -12.83 -4.04
CA VAL A 219 8.71 -13.07 -3.20
C VAL A 219 9.45 -14.33 -3.65
N GLN A 220 8.72 -15.43 -3.91
CA GLN A 220 9.33 -16.67 -4.40
C GLN A 220 10.01 -16.47 -5.75
N ASN A 221 9.36 -15.77 -6.69
CA ASN A 221 9.95 -15.48 -7.99
C ASN A 221 11.27 -14.69 -7.86
N GLN A 222 11.33 -13.73 -6.94
CA GLN A 222 12.55 -12.96 -6.70
C GLN A 222 13.66 -13.82 -6.09
N LEU A 223 13.33 -14.71 -5.16
CA LEU A 223 14.28 -15.67 -4.59
C LEU A 223 14.87 -16.57 -5.68
N ASP A 224 14.02 -17.14 -6.54
CA ASP A 224 14.45 -18.00 -7.64
C ASP A 224 15.40 -17.25 -8.59
N MET A 225 15.07 -16.00 -8.93
CA MET A 225 15.93 -15.15 -9.76
C MET A 225 17.29 -14.88 -9.11
N LEU A 226 17.33 -14.56 -7.82
CA LEU A 226 18.57 -14.31 -7.09
C LEU A 226 19.43 -15.58 -7.02
N GLN A 227 18.82 -16.72 -6.72
CA GLN A 227 19.51 -18.01 -6.68
C GLN A 227 20.12 -18.37 -8.04
N GLN A 228 19.37 -18.18 -9.12
CA GLN A 228 19.87 -18.41 -10.48
C GLN A 228 21.05 -17.48 -10.83
N GLN A 229 20.97 -16.21 -10.44
CA GLN A 229 22.05 -15.25 -10.66
C GLN A 229 23.32 -15.64 -9.88
N ILE A 230 23.17 -16.01 -8.61
CA ILE A 230 24.28 -16.49 -7.76
C ILE A 230 24.94 -17.74 -8.39
N GLN A 231 24.14 -18.73 -8.79
CA GLN A 231 24.67 -19.93 -9.45
C GLN A 231 25.46 -19.59 -10.71
N THR A 232 24.92 -18.69 -11.55
CA THR A 232 25.59 -18.27 -12.78
C THR A 232 26.91 -17.56 -12.51
N GLN A 233 26.96 -16.70 -11.49
CA GLN A 233 28.12 -15.86 -11.19
C GLN A 233 29.26 -16.63 -10.50
N PHE A 234 28.93 -17.58 -9.63
CA PHE A 234 29.92 -18.27 -8.79
C PHE A 234 30.19 -19.72 -9.18
N ILE A 235 29.24 -20.42 -9.81
CA ILE A 235 29.40 -21.86 -10.14
C ILE A 235 29.78 -22.07 -11.61
N ASN A 236 29.24 -21.27 -12.52
CA ASN A 236 29.47 -21.44 -13.98
C ASN A 236 30.74 -20.74 -14.51
N ARG A 237 31.47 -20.00 -13.68
CA ARG A 237 32.83 -19.51 -14.00
C ARG A 237 33.87 -20.57 -13.61
N LYS A 238 33.85 -21.73 -14.29
CA LYS A 238 35.08 -22.53 -14.41
C LYS A 238 36.00 -21.79 -15.38
N GLU A 239 37.26 -21.67 -14.97
CA GLU A 239 38.34 -20.82 -15.48
C GLU A 239 38.38 -20.59 -17.00
N PRO A 240 38.79 -19.38 -17.48
CA PRO A 240 39.24 -19.26 -18.85
C PRO A 240 40.45 -20.19 -19.04
N PRO A 241 40.64 -20.79 -20.24
CA PRO A 241 41.84 -21.57 -20.50
C PRO A 241 43.05 -20.67 -20.24
N HIS A 242 43.98 -21.17 -19.43
CA HIS A 242 45.31 -20.60 -19.32
C HIS A 242 45.94 -20.63 -20.71
N ASP A 243 45.89 -19.51 -21.42
CA ASP A 243 46.71 -19.32 -22.61
C ASP A 243 48.17 -19.24 -22.15
N VAL A 244 48.91 -20.29 -22.56
CA VAL A 244 50.36 -20.46 -22.47
C VAL A 244 51.02 -19.73 -23.63
#